data_AF-A0A2H3G2C0-F1
#
_entry.id   AF-A0A2H3G2C0-F1
#
_cell.length_a   1.000
_cell.length_b   1.000
_cell.length_c   1.000
_cell.angle_alpha   90.00
_cell.angle_beta   90.00
_cell.angle_gamma   90.00
#
_symmetry.space_group_name_H-M   'P 1'
#
loop_
_entity.id
_entity.type
_entity.pdbx_description
1 polymer ?
#
loop_
_entity_poly.entity_id
_entity_poly.type
_entity_poly.pdbx_seq_one_letter_code
_entity_poly.pdbx_strand_id
1 'polypeptide(L)'
;MERRFFELPDPDWMHDLSHCPLSDRDKELLEKFWMELENDRMEHCARYQEAWFDMGLKDGICKRCIAKDKNKKEDEPWFFSAENQLDFGLVPAFLPQLTIVEEMLIARVHVLYVK
;
A
#
# COMPACT_ATOMS: atom_id res chain seq x y z
N MET A 1 1.39 -20.55 -12.14
CA MET A 1 0.41 -20.69 -11.04
C MET A 1 0.83 -21.90 -10.23
N GLU A 2 1.65 -21.72 -9.20
CA GLU A 2 1.98 -22.81 -8.29
C GLU A 2 0.71 -23.22 -7.55
N ARG A 3 0.27 -24.47 -7.74
CA ARG A 3 -0.75 -25.06 -6.87
C ARG A 3 -0.13 -25.18 -5.49
N ARG A 4 -0.65 -24.41 -4.53
CA ARG A 4 -0.43 -24.70 -3.12
C ARG A 4 -1.14 -26.02 -2.82
N PHE A 5 -0.37 -27.10 -2.83
CA PHE A 5 -0.84 -28.39 -2.33
C PHE A 5 -0.85 -28.31 -0.81
N PHE A 6 -2.04 -28.22 -0.22
CA PHE A 6 -2.21 -28.45 1.20
C PHE A 6 -2.23 -29.98 1.38
N GLU A 7 -1.04 -30.57 1.58
CA GLU A 7 -0.89 -32.02 1.78
C GLU A 7 -1.43 -32.51 3.14
N LEU A 8 -1.92 -31.59 3.98
CA LEU A 8 -2.44 -31.92 5.29
C LEU A 8 -3.91 -32.31 5.18
N PRO A 9 -4.32 -33.47 5.72
CA PRO A 9 -5.74 -33.81 5.83
C PRO A 9 -6.45 -32.72 6.63
N ASP A 10 -7.68 -32.40 6.23
CA ASP A 10 -8.49 -31.42 6.96
C ASP A 10 -8.53 -31.83 8.44
N PRO A 11 -8.23 -30.91 9.37
CA PRO A 11 -8.26 -31.23 10.79
C PRO A 11 -9.67 -31.70 11.15
N ASP A 12 -9.75 -32.72 12.00
CA ASP A 12 -11.01 -33.27 12.49
C ASP A 12 -11.77 -32.19 13.29
N TRP A 13 -12.72 -31.55 12.61
CA TRP A 13 -13.52 -30.45 13.12
C TRP A 13 -14.58 -30.89 14.15
N MET A 14 -14.64 -32.18 14.49
CA MET A 14 -15.61 -32.77 15.41
C MET A 14 -15.13 -32.98 16.85
N HIS A 15 -13.91 -32.58 17.21
CA HIS A 15 -13.44 -32.65 18.60
C HIS A 15 -13.59 -31.33 19.39
N ASP A 16 -13.39 -31.46 20.71
CA ASP A 16 -13.64 -30.48 21.78
C ASP A 16 -13.36 -29.01 21.41
N LEU A 17 -14.44 -28.22 21.33
CA LEU A 17 -14.42 -26.78 21.06
C LEU A 17 -13.75 -25.95 22.17
N SER A 18 -13.37 -26.58 23.30
CA SER A 18 -12.65 -25.92 24.37
C SER A 18 -11.16 -25.71 24.07
N HIS A 19 -10.61 -26.45 23.10
CA HIS A 19 -9.22 -26.31 22.70
C HIS A 19 -9.00 -25.08 21.79
N CYS A 20 -7.89 -24.37 22.01
CA CYS A 20 -7.50 -23.26 21.15
C CYS A 20 -7.28 -23.78 19.72
N PRO A 21 -7.94 -23.19 18.71
CA PRO A 21 -7.84 -23.65 17.32
C PRO A 21 -6.49 -23.33 16.67
N LEU A 22 -5.66 -22.49 17.31
CA LEU A 22 -4.34 -22.11 16.82
C LEU A 22 -3.28 -22.94 17.54
N SER A 23 -2.44 -23.62 16.76
CA SER A 23 -1.19 -24.19 17.28
C SER A 23 -0.25 -23.06 17.71
N ASP A 24 0.77 -23.38 18.51
CA ASP A 24 1.76 -22.37 18.91
C ASP A 24 2.51 -21.79 17.69
N ARG A 25 2.72 -22.60 16.65
CA ARG A 25 3.26 -22.13 15.37
C ARG A 25 2.36 -21.11 14.68
N ASP A 26 1.04 -21.32 14.74
CA ASP A 26 0.08 -20.38 14.14
C ASP A 26 0.02 -19.07 14.91
N LYS A 27 0.14 -19.13 16.25
CA LYS A 27 0.24 -17.93 17.09
C LYS A 27 1.49 -17.12 16.77
N GLU A 28 2.65 -17.76 16.64
CA GLU A 28 3.89 -17.08 16.23
C GLU A 28 3.77 -16.43 14.84
N LEU A 29 3.09 -17.10 13.89
CA LEU A 29 2.86 -16.55 12.56
C LEU A 29 1.92 -15.34 12.63
N LEU A 30 0.86 -15.42 13.43
CA LEU A 30 -0.10 -14.36 13.64
C LEU A 30 0.56 -13.13 14.27
N GLU A 31 1.38 -13.32 15.30
CA GLU A 31 2.14 -12.24 15.94
C GLU A 31 3.10 -11.55 14.97
N LYS A 32 3.84 -12.32 14.16
CA LYS A 32 4.70 -11.77 13.11
C LYS A 32 3.90 -10.98 12.08
N PHE A 33 2.75 -11.51 11.64
CA PHE A 33 1.90 -10.82 10.69
C PHE A 33 1.42 -9.46 11.23
N TRP A 34 0.91 -9.42 12.46
CA TRP A 34 0.46 -8.16 13.06
C TRP A 34 1.61 -7.17 13.25
N MET A 35 2.78 -7.65 13.68
CA MET A 35 3.96 -6.80 13.83
C MET A 35 4.40 -6.19 12.50
N GLU A 36 4.44 -6.97 11.41
CA GLU A 36 4.74 -6.45 10.08
C GLU A 36 3.67 -5.47 9.59
N LEU A 37 2.39 -5.75 9.86
CA LEU A 37 1.29 -4.87 9.48
C LEU A 37 1.32 -3.53 10.24
N GLU A 38 1.67 -3.54 11.54
CA GLU A 38 1.85 -2.31 12.33
C GLU A 38 3.08 -1.50 11.90
N ASN A 39 4.11 -2.18 11.42
CA ASN A 39 5.30 -1.55 10.88
C ASN A 39 5.09 -1.01 9.46
N ASP A 40 4.07 -1.49 8.74
CA ASP A 40 3.74 -1.02 7.40
C ASP A 40 3.12 0.39 7.45
N ARG A 41 3.93 1.39 7.12
CA ARG A 41 3.55 2.80 7.15
C ARG A 41 3.59 3.37 5.75
N MET A 42 2.61 4.24 5.45
CA MET A 42 2.65 5.02 4.23
C MET A 42 3.86 5.97 4.26
N GLU A 43 4.68 5.89 3.22
CA GLU A 43 5.82 6.75 2.95
C GLU A 43 5.36 7.89 2.05
N HIS A 44 5.88 9.10 2.25
CA HIS A 44 5.53 10.27 1.42
C HIS A 44 6.70 10.68 0.52
N CYS A 45 6.45 10.77 -0.79
CA CYS A 45 7.43 11.26 -1.75
C CYS A 45 7.34 12.79 -1.92
N ALA A 46 8.42 13.50 -1.59
CA ALA A 46 8.46 14.96 -1.70
C ALA A 46 8.38 15.51 -3.13
N ARG A 47 8.55 14.69 -4.17
CA ARG A 47 8.54 15.15 -5.57
C ARG A 47 7.14 15.16 -6.18
N TYR A 48 6.44 14.04 -6.10
CA TYR A 48 5.11 13.89 -6.70
C TYR A 48 3.97 13.98 -5.67
N GLN A 49 4.31 14.27 -4.40
CA GLN A 49 3.36 14.51 -3.30
C GLN A 49 2.37 13.36 -3.04
N GLU A 50 2.74 12.13 -3.43
CA GLU A 50 1.99 10.92 -3.14
C GLU A 50 2.50 10.24 -1.86
N ALA A 51 1.56 9.72 -1.07
CA ALA A 51 1.84 8.86 0.07
C ALA A 51 1.39 7.42 -0.24
N TRP A 52 2.31 6.46 -0.16
CA TRP A 52 2.02 5.04 -0.41
C TRP A 52 2.97 4.11 0.35
N PHE A 53 2.67 2.81 0.39
CA PHE A 53 3.53 1.79 1.00
C PHE A 53 4.72 1.42 0.10
N ASP A 54 5.85 0.98 0.69
CA ASP A 54 7.09 0.55 0.00
C ASP A 54 7.49 1.45 -1.20
N MET A 55 7.49 2.76 -0.99
CA MET A 55 7.96 3.70 -2.01
C MET A 55 9.48 3.67 -2.17
N GLY A 56 10.19 3.18 -1.15
CA GLY A 56 11.64 3.02 -1.14
C GLY A 56 12.35 4.36 -1.25
N LEU A 57 12.00 5.29 -0.36
CA LEU A 57 12.50 6.65 -0.38
C LEU A 57 14.03 6.69 -0.24
N LYS A 58 14.67 7.49 -1.08
CA LYS A 58 16.06 7.93 -0.93
C LYS A 58 16.07 9.45 -0.95
N ASP A 59 16.57 10.06 0.13
CA ASP A 59 16.56 11.52 0.33
C ASP A 59 15.16 12.13 0.15
N GLY A 60 14.12 11.42 0.59
CA GLY A 60 12.71 11.84 0.47
C GLY A 60 12.07 11.62 -0.92
N ILE A 61 12.78 10.99 -1.86
CA ILE A 61 12.34 10.76 -3.24
C ILE A 61 12.15 9.26 -3.49
N CYS A 62 11.00 8.86 -4.03
CA CYS A 62 10.70 7.44 -4.27
C CYS A 62 11.47 6.83 -5.45
N LYS A 63 11.58 5.50 -5.45
CA LYS A 63 12.23 4.71 -6.52
C LYS A 63 11.71 5.09 -7.92
N ARG A 64 10.40 5.34 -8.06
CA ARG A 64 9.74 5.70 -9.33
C ARG A 64 10.24 7.03 -9.87
N CYS A 65 10.32 8.06 -9.02
CA CYS A 65 10.83 9.38 -9.41
C CYS A 65 12.31 9.28 -9.84
N ILE A 66 13.14 8.62 -9.01
CA ILE A 66 14.56 8.41 -9.32
C ILE A 66 14.74 7.68 -10.65
N ALA A 67 13.95 6.65 -10.91
CA ALA A 67 14.03 5.89 -12.17
C ALA A 67 13.62 6.71 -13.39
N LYS A 68 12.59 7.56 -13.26
CA LYS A 68 12.14 8.44 -14.35
C LYS A 68 13.16 9.52 -14.69
N ASP A 69 13.81 10.06 -13.67
CA ASP A 69 14.75 11.17 -13.83
C ASP A 69 16.21 10.74 -13.99
N LYS A 70 16.50 9.43 -14.07
CA LYS A 70 17.87 8.90 -14.10
C LYS A 70 18.75 9.48 -15.22
N ASN A 71 18.15 9.78 -16.37
CA ASN A 71 18.84 10.32 -17.56
C ASN A 71 18.37 11.73 -17.93
N LYS A 72 17.73 12.43 -17.00
CA LYS A 72 17.21 13.78 -17.19
C LYS A 72 18.38 14.75 -17.49
N LYS A 73 18.24 15.59 -18.51
CA LYS A 73 19.23 16.66 -18.77
C LYS A 73 19.05 17.82 -17.79
N GLU A 74 20.05 18.67 -17.66
CA GLU A 74 20.02 19.80 -16.71
C GLU A 74 18.91 20.82 -17.04
N ASP A 75 18.63 21.01 -18.33
CA ASP A 75 17.62 21.93 -18.88
C ASP A 75 16.19 21.38 -18.88
N GLU A 76 16.02 20.07 -18.70
CA GLU A 76 14.70 19.44 -18.64
C GLU A 76 14.05 19.64 -17.25
N PRO A 77 12.73 19.77 -17.14
CA PRO A 77 12.05 19.75 -15.85
C PRO A 77 12.09 18.33 -15.24
N TRP A 78 11.86 18.22 -13.93
CA TRP A 78 11.64 16.91 -13.30
C TRP A 78 10.39 16.24 -13.87
N PHE A 79 10.40 14.91 -14.03
CA PHE A 79 9.28 14.21 -14.67
C PHE A 79 7.94 14.42 -13.94
N PHE A 80 7.93 14.46 -12.61
CA PHE A 80 6.75 14.83 -11.83
C PHE A 80 6.97 16.23 -11.27
N SER A 81 6.47 17.25 -11.96
CA SER A 81 6.62 18.63 -11.52
C SER A 81 5.51 19.54 -12.04
N ALA A 82 5.38 20.71 -11.42
CA ALA A 82 4.46 21.74 -11.90
C ALA A 82 4.87 22.28 -13.29
N GLU A 83 6.18 22.32 -13.57
CA GLU A 83 6.75 22.83 -14.82
C GLU A 83 6.27 22.06 -16.06
N ASN A 84 6.03 20.75 -15.92
CA ASN A 84 5.52 19.91 -17.00
C ASN A 84 4.06 19.47 -16.81
N GLN A 85 3.31 20.14 -15.92
CA GLN A 85 1.90 19.89 -15.65
C GLN A 85 1.61 18.46 -15.17
N LEU A 86 2.61 17.81 -14.56
CA LEU A 86 2.48 16.50 -13.91
C LEU A 86 2.50 16.62 -12.38
N ASP A 87 2.34 17.83 -11.84
CA ASP A 87 1.95 18.10 -10.46
C ASP A 87 0.60 18.83 -10.52
N PHE A 88 -0.44 18.19 -10.00
CA PHE A 88 -1.80 18.73 -9.98
C PHE A 88 -2.03 19.67 -8.79
N GLY A 89 -1.05 19.79 -7.89
CA GLY A 89 -1.14 20.59 -6.67
C GLY A 89 -2.19 20.04 -5.68
N LEU A 90 -2.60 20.91 -4.77
CA LEU A 90 -3.64 20.60 -3.80
C LEU A 90 -5.01 20.57 -4.47
N VAL A 91 -5.86 19.63 -4.05
CA VAL A 91 -7.28 19.61 -4.45
C VAL A 91 -7.93 20.91 -3.99
N PRO A 92 -8.49 21.72 -4.92
CA PRO A 92 -9.09 23.00 -4.55
C PRO A 92 -10.27 22.85 -3.59
N ALA A 93 -10.35 23.71 -2.57
CA ALA A 93 -11.38 23.66 -1.54
C ALA A 93 -12.82 23.90 -2.05
N PHE A 94 -12.98 24.41 -3.27
CA PHE A 94 -14.29 24.60 -3.90
C PHE A 94 -14.84 23.31 -4.54
N LEU A 95 -14.01 22.28 -4.73
CA LEU A 95 -14.48 21.01 -5.27
C LEU A 95 -15.30 20.28 -4.20
N PRO A 96 -16.45 19.69 -4.57
CA PRO A 96 -17.22 18.88 -3.63
C PRO A 96 -16.40 17.67 -3.18
N GLN A 97 -16.56 17.28 -1.92
CA GLN A 97 -16.03 16.00 -1.45
C GLN A 97 -16.77 14.87 -2.15
N LEU A 98 -16.02 13.87 -2.62
CA LEU A 98 -16.61 12.66 -3.19
C LEU A 98 -17.25 11.85 -2.07
N THR A 99 -18.43 11.30 -2.35
CA THR A 99 -19.03 10.26 -1.50
C THR A 99 -18.21 8.98 -1.60
N ILE A 100 -18.31 8.10 -0.61
CA ILE A 100 -17.65 6.78 -0.63
C ILE A 100 -17.96 6.03 -1.93
N VAL A 101 -19.20 6.11 -2.42
CA VAL A 101 -19.62 5.45 -3.67
C VAL A 101 -18.89 6.06 -4.87
N GLU A 102 -18.79 7.38 -4.97
CA GLU A 102 -18.09 8.04 -6.06
C GLU A 102 -16.59 7.73 -6.04
N GLU A 103 -15.96 7.73 -4.85
CA GLU A 103 -14.57 7.32 -4.69
C GLU A 103 -14.36 5.87 -5.15
N MET A 104 -15.25 4.95 -4.76
CA MET A 104 -15.20 3.56 -5.18
C MET A 104 -15.38 3.37 -6.68
N LEU A 105 -16.17 4.21 -7.36
CA LEU A 105 -16.39 4.13 -8.80
C LEU A 105 -15.19 4.65 -9.62
N ILE A 106 -14.43 5.60 -9.07
CA ILE A 106 -13.31 6.24 -9.77
C ILE A 106 -11.97 5.58 -9.43
N ALA A 107 -11.81 5.07 -8.21
CA ALA A 107 -10.57 4.46 -7.77
C ALA A 107 -10.34 3.08 -8.42
N ARG A 108 -9.11 2.80 -8.86
CA ARG A 108 -8.73 1.46 -9.33
C ARG A 108 -8.74 0.43 -8.19
N VAL A 109 -8.43 0.90 -6.98
CA VAL A 109 -8.45 0.15 -5.72
C VAL A 109 -8.93 1.13 -4.65
N HIS A 110 -9.93 0.76 -3.87
CA HIS A 110 -10.42 1.56 -2.75
C HIS A 110 -10.15 0.82 -1.44
N VAL A 111 -9.37 1.43 -0.54
CA VAL A 111 -9.04 0.86 0.78
C VAL A 111 -10.04 1.42 1.79
N LEU A 112 -10.95 0.56 2.26
CA LEU A 112 -11.86 0.92 3.35
C LEU A 112 -11.07 0.91 4.66
N TYR A 113 -10.68 2.08 5.14
CA TYR A 113 -10.25 2.24 6.53
C TYR A 113 -11.48 2.17 7.43
N VAL A 114 -11.77 0.99 7.98
CA VAL A 114 -12.68 0.88 9.11
C VAL A 114 -11.91 1.34 10.34
N LYS A 115 -12.32 2.46 10.91
CA LYS A 115 -11.70 3.08 12.08
C LYS A 115 -12.27 2.50 13.36
#